data_AF-A0A958BZK4-F1
#
_entry.id   AF-A0A958BZK4-F1
#
_cell.length_a   1.000
_cell.length_b   1.000
_cell.length_c   1.000
_cell.angle_alpha   90.00
_cell.angle_beta   90.00
_cell.angle_gamma   90.00
#
_symmetry.space_group_name_H-M   'P 1'
#
loop_
_entity.id
_entity.type
_entity.pdbx_description
1 polymer ?
#
loop_
_entity_poly.entity_id
_entity_poly.type
_entity_poly.pdbx_seq_one_letter_code
_entity_poly.pdbx_strand_id
1 'polypeptide(L)'
;MTDTVKDAAPEQVEFRAEIRQLLDIIIHSLYSNRDIFLRELISNASDALNRLKFEMLTNRNVVDPDAELGIWLEVDEPANTLTIRDTGIGMTHDEIVQSLGTIAHSGAKEFLQAMEEAGQKGQGVTADVIGQFGVGFYAVFMAADE
;
A
#
# COMPACT_ATOMS: atom_id res chain seq x y z
N MET A 1 -30.79 5.63 -18.83
CA MET A 1 -30.39 6.85 -18.10
C MET A 1 -28.89 6.79 -18.00
N THR A 2 -28.20 7.55 -18.85
CA THR A 2 -26.74 7.68 -18.85
C THR A 2 -26.36 8.62 -17.71
N ASP A 3 -25.94 8.05 -16.59
CA ASP A 3 -25.41 8.83 -15.48
C ASP A 3 -24.02 9.31 -15.89
N THR A 4 -23.95 10.58 -16.29
CA THR A 4 -22.70 11.31 -16.46
C THR A 4 -21.95 11.29 -15.13
N VAL A 5 -20.87 10.51 -15.06
CA VAL A 5 -19.84 10.67 -14.02
C VAL A 5 -19.39 12.12 -14.11
N LYS A 6 -19.80 12.93 -13.14
CA LYS A 6 -19.29 14.30 -12.99
C LYS A 6 -17.79 14.19 -12.80
N ASP A 7 -17.02 14.85 -13.64
CA ASP A 7 -15.60 15.14 -13.43
C ASP A 7 -15.44 15.89 -12.10
N ALA A 8 -15.23 15.13 -11.02
CA ALA A 8 -14.80 15.69 -9.75
C ALA A 8 -13.36 16.15 -9.93
N ALA A 9 -13.08 17.41 -9.58
CA ALA A 9 -11.71 17.91 -9.59
C ALA A 9 -10.84 17.05 -8.66
N PRO A 10 -9.59 16.74 -9.05
CA PRO A 10 -8.70 15.93 -8.23
C PRO A 10 -8.50 16.57 -6.85
N GLU A 11 -8.78 15.82 -5.80
CA GLU A 11 -8.51 16.24 -4.42
C GLU A 11 -7.03 16.03 -4.11
N GLN A 12 -6.34 17.11 -3.72
CA GLN A 12 -4.94 17.03 -3.29
C GLN A 12 -4.88 16.93 -1.77
N VAL A 13 -4.31 15.83 -1.27
CA VAL A 13 -4.06 15.61 0.15
C VAL A 13 -2.56 15.58 0.36
N GLU A 14 -2.05 16.52 1.14
CA GLU A 14 -0.62 16.60 1.47
C GLU A 14 -0.23 15.52 2.49
N PHE A 15 0.91 14.87 2.24
CA PHE A 15 1.51 13.97 3.22
C PHE A 15 1.94 14.75 4.48
N ARG A 16 1.68 14.15 5.64
CA ARG A 16 2.14 14.67 6.93
C ARG A 16 3.66 14.53 7.07
N ALA A 17 4.25 15.33 7.96
CA ALA A 17 5.71 15.42 8.12
C ALA A 17 6.36 14.06 8.45
N GLU A 18 5.68 13.23 9.24
CA GLU A 18 6.16 11.91 9.67
C GLU A 18 6.24 10.92 8.50
N ILE A 19 5.32 11.01 7.53
CA ILE A 19 5.34 10.18 6.32
C ILE A 19 6.52 10.59 5.44
N ARG A 20 6.82 11.89 5.32
CA ARG A 20 7.99 12.36 4.58
C ARG A 20 9.29 11.86 5.20
N GLN A 21 9.40 11.92 6.53
CA GLN A 21 10.56 11.40 7.25
C GLN A 21 10.70 9.87 7.13
N LEU A 22 9.58 9.13 7.15
CA LEU A 22 9.55 7.70 6.87
C LEU A 22 10.08 7.39 5.48
N LEU A 23 9.59 8.11 4.45
CA LEU A 23 10.03 7.93 3.05
C LEU A 23 11.53 8.15 2.92
N ASP A 24 12.06 9.23 3.51
CA ASP A 24 13.49 9.50 3.53
C ASP A 24 14.27 8.33 4.12
N ILE A 25 13.82 7.75 5.24
CA ILE A 25 14.49 6.61 5.86
C ILE A 25 14.42 5.37 4.97
N ILE A 26 13.25 5.02 4.43
CA ILE A 26 13.05 3.84 3.59
C ILE A 26 13.96 3.89 2.37
N ILE A 27 14.01 5.04 1.68
CA ILE A 27 14.83 5.26 0.49
C ILE A 27 16.32 5.06 0.81
N HIS A 28 16.81 5.59 1.93
CA HIS A 28 18.23 5.49 2.28
C HIS A 28 18.63 4.16 2.92
N SER A 29 17.70 3.44 3.57
CA SER A 29 18.00 2.25 4.37
C SER A 29 17.89 0.94 3.58
N LEU A 30 17.05 0.90 2.54
CA LEU A 30 16.67 -0.34 1.88
C LEU A 30 17.13 -0.44 0.43
N TYR A 31 18.01 0.45 -0.01
CA TYR A 31 18.48 0.52 -1.39
C TYR A 31 19.08 -0.81 -1.91
N SER A 32 19.52 -1.70 -1.01
CA SER A 32 20.03 -3.03 -1.34
C SER A 32 18.96 -4.12 -1.53
N ASN A 33 17.72 -3.92 -1.08
CA ASN A 33 16.65 -4.93 -1.10
C ASN A 33 15.40 -4.39 -1.81
N ARG A 34 15.56 -4.06 -3.09
CA ARG A 34 14.49 -3.51 -3.94
C ARG A 34 13.38 -4.52 -4.27
N ASP A 35 13.49 -5.78 -3.88
CA ASP A 35 12.45 -6.79 -4.02
C ASP A 35 11.38 -6.71 -2.91
N ILE A 36 11.67 -5.99 -1.82
CA ILE A 36 10.75 -5.84 -0.67
C ILE A 36 9.42 -5.23 -1.08
N PHE A 37 9.40 -4.21 -1.94
CA PHE A 37 8.13 -3.57 -2.32
C PHE A 37 7.16 -4.59 -2.94
N LEU A 38 7.68 -5.53 -3.73
CA LEU A 38 6.87 -6.54 -4.38
C LEU A 38 6.26 -7.50 -3.35
N ARG A 39 7.03 -7.87 -2.33
CA ARG A 39 6.54 -8.68 -1.19
C ARG A 39 5.39 -7.97 -0.47
N GLU A 40 5.55 -6.69 -0.17
CA GLU A 40 4.53 -5.91 0.54
C GLU A 40 3.25 -5.74 -0.27
N LEU A 41 3.36 -5.42 -1.57
CA LEU A 41 2.19 -5.25 -2.43
C LEU A 41 1.44 -6.57 -2.66
N ILE A 42 2.14 -7.68 -2.83
CA ILE A 42 1.52 -9.01 -2.92
C ILE A 42 0.85 -9.39 -1.60
N SER A 43 1.48 -9.08 -0.45
CA SER A 43 0.87 -9.33 0.86
C SER A 43 -0.44 -8.55 1.04
N ASN A 44 -0.44 -7.26 0.69
CA ASN A 44 -1.64 -6.42 0.76
C ASN A 44 -2.77 -6.94 -0.16
N ALA A 45 -2.43 -7.34 -1.39
CA ALA A 45 -3.39 -7.93 -2.33
C ALA A 45 -3.95 -9.27 -1.80
N SER A 46 -3.11 -10.12 -1.21
CA SER A 46 -3.54 -11.37 -0.56
C SER A 46 -4.51 -11.10 0.59
N ASP A 47 -4.23 -10.10 1.43
CA ASP A 47 -5.13 -9.72 2.52
C ASP A 47 -6.47 -9.16 2.01
N ALA A 48 -6.45 -8.39 0.93
CA ALA A 48 -7.67 -7.89 0.29
C ALA A 48 -8.54 -9.04 -0.27
N LEU A 49 -7.92 -10.06 -0.88
CA LEU A 49 -8.61 -11.26 -1.35
C LEU A 49 -9.18 -12.09 -0.18
N ASN A 50 -8.43 -12.23 0.90
CA ASN A 50 -8.89 -12.94 2.10
C ASN A 50 -10.09 -12.24 2.75
N ARG A 51 -10.06 -10.90 2.85
CA ARG A 51 -11.17 -10.09 3.34
C ARG A 51 -12.40 -10.24 2.47
N LEU A 52 -12.24 -10.20 1.14
CA LEU A 52 -13.35 -10.44 0.22
C LEU A 52 -13.94 -11.83 0.41
N LYS A 53 -13.10 -12.86 0.49
CA LYS A 53 -13.54 -14.24 0.71
C LYS A 53 -14.32 -14.40 2.00
N PHE A 54 -13.91 -13.73 3.08
CA PHE A 54 -14.68 -13.70 4.33
C PHE A 54 -16.04 -13.02 4.14
N GLU A 55 -16.10 -11.88 3.45
CA GLU A 55 -17.38 -11.22 3.19
C GLU A 55 -18.31 -11.99 2.27
N MET A 56 -17.79 -12.75 1.31
CA MET A 56 -18.61 -13.64 0.50
C MET A 56 -19.29 -14.75 1.31
N LEU A 57 -18.74 -15.12 2.48
CA LEU A 57 -19.34 -16.12 3.37
C LEU A 57 -20.46 -15.55 4.26
N THR A 58 -20.40 -14.25 4.55
CA THR A 58 -21.31 -13.57 5.50
C THR A 58 -22.37 -12.73 4.80
N ASN A 59 -22.08 -12.21 3.60
CA ASN A 59 -22.90 -11.26 2.87
C ASN A 59 -23.46 -11.87 1.57
N ARG A 60 -24.76 -11.70 1.33
CA ARG A 60 -25.46 -12.23 0.14
C ARG A 60 -25.46 -11.28 -1.07
N ASN A 61 -24.98 -10.05 -0.90
CA ASN A 61 -24.95 -9.02 -1.94
C ASN A 61 -23.57 -8.94 -2.63
N VAL A 62 -22.99 -10.08 -2.97
CA VAL A 62 -21.76 -10.13 -3.77
C VAL A 62 -22.13 -9.83 -5.23
N VAL A 63 -21.43 -8.87 -5.84
CA VAL A 63 -21.71 -8.41 -7.22
C VAL A 63 -21.53 -9.55 -8.23
N ASP A 64 -20.46 -10.33 -8.06
CA ASP A 64 -20.19 -11.53 -8.85
C ASP A 64 -19.48 -12.59 -7.99
N PRO A 65 -20.20 -13.63 -7.52
CA PRO A 65 -19.61 -14.68 -6.69
C PRO A 65 -18.69 -15.64 -7.46
N ASP A 66 -18.74 -15.63 -8.80
CA ASP A 66 -17.92 -16.48 -9.66
C ASP A 66 -16.70 -15.74 -10.23
N ALA A 67 -16.52 -14.46 -9.86
CA ALA A 67 -15.37 -13.67 -10.27
C ALA A 67 -14.05 -14.33 -9.82
N GLU A 68 -13.07 -14.31 -10.73
CA GLU A 68 -11.75 -14.88 -10.46
C GLU A 68 -11.05 -14.09 -9.34
N LEU A 69 -10.74 -14.77 -8.24
CA LEU A 69 -9.89 -14.26 -7.18
C LEU A 69 -8.42 -14.44 -7.57
N GLY A 70 -7.72 -13.34 -7.81
CA GLY A 70 -6.36 -13.40 -8.31
C GLY A 70 -5.57 -12.14 -8.08
N ILE A 71 -4.26 -12.27 -8.30
CA ILE A 71 -3.29 -11.18 -8.36
C ILE A 71 -2.55 -11.33 -9.68
N TRP A 72 -2.52 -10.26 -10.47
CA TRP A 72 -1.84 -10.22 -11.77
C TRP A 72 -0.71 -9.20 -11.71
N LEU A 73 0.43 -9.59 -12.30
CA LEU A 73 1.60 -8.73 -12.46
C LEU A 73 1.81 -8.53 -13.95
N GLU A 74 1.74 -7.29 -14.40
CA GLU A 74 1.88 -6.91 -15.80
C GLU A 74 3.06 -5.93 -15.93
N VAL A 75 4.00 -6.25 -16.80
CA VAL A 75 5.18 -5.42 -17.08
C VAL A 75 5.01 -4.76 -18.44
N ASP A 76 5.11 -3.44 -18.48
CA ASP A 76 5.17 -2.65 -19.70
C ASP A 76 6.57 -2.03 -19.81
N GLU A 77 7.47 -2.70 -20.54
CA GLU A 77 8.84 -2.21 -20.76
C GLU A 77 8.87 -0.85 -21.49
N PRO A 78 8.09 -0.62 -22.57
CA PRO A 78 8.00 0.70 -23.20
C PRO A 78 7.60 1.83 -22.26
N ALA A 79 6.61 1.62 -21.39
CA ALA A 79 6.15 2.61 -20.42
C ALA A 79 7.01 2.64 -19.15
N ASN A 80 7.89 1.66 -18.96
CA ASN A 80 8.66 1.43 -17.74
C ASN A 80 7.76 1.32 -16.49
N THR A 81 6.63 0.60 -16.62
CA THR A 81 5.68 0.41 -15.53
C THR A 81 5.53 -1.06 -15.13
N LEU A 82 5.28 -1.28 -13.85
CA LEU A 82 4.85 -2.55 -13.29
C LEU A 82 3.46 -2.34 -12.69
N THR A 83 2.45 -3.02 -13.25
CA THR A 83 1.10 -3.00 -12.73
C THR A 83 0.87 -4.24 -11.87
N ILE A 84 0.42 -4.03 -10.63
CA ILE A 84 -0.04 -5.09 -9.73
C ILE A 84 -1.55 -4.89 -9.55
N ARG A 85 -2.33 -5.86 -10.00
CA ARG A 85 -3.80 -5.81 -9.97
C ARG A 85 -4.31 -6.96 -9.13
N ASP A 86 -5.26 -6.69 -8.24
CA ASP A 86 -5.98 -7.72 -7.51
C ASP A 86 -7.50 -7.56 -7.67
N THR A 87 -8.24 -8.62 -7.36
CA THR A 87 -9.70 -8.65 -7.31
C THR A 87 -10.20 -8.75 -5.87
N GLY A 88 -9.44 -8.22 -4.92
CA GLY A 88 -9.80 -8.17 -3.51
C GLY A 88 -10.95 -7.22 -3.21
N ILE A 89 -11.20 -7.00 -1.92
CA ILE A 89 -12.36 -6.22 -1.46
C ILE A 89 -12.33 -4.74 -1.89
N GLY A 90 -11.18 -4.24 -2.34
CA GLY A 90 -10.98 -2.85 -2.72
C GLY A 90 -11.06 -1.89 -1.53
N MET A 91 -11.09 -0.61 -1.85
CA MET A 91 -11.27 0.47 -0.87
C MET A 91 -12.18 1.55 -1.45
N THR A 92 -13.03 2.10 -0.59
CA THR A 92 -13.78 3.33 -0.86
C THR A 92 -12.86 4.56 -0.77
N HIS A 93 -13.33 5.69 -1.27
CA HIS A 93 -12.61 6.96 -1.17
C HIS A 93 -12.20 7.29 0.26
N ASP A 94 -13.12 7.16 1.21
CA ASP A 94 -12.87 7.50 2.62
C ASP A 94 -11.88 6.53 3.26
N GLU A 95 -11.92 5.25 2.88
CA GLU A 95 -10.92 4.26 3.31
C GLU A 95 -9.53 4.58 2.77
N ILE A 96 -9.41 5.07 1.53
CA ILE A 96 -8.14 5.52 0.96
C ILE A 96 -7.60 6.72 1.74
N VAL A 97 -8.42 7.75 1.94
CA VAL A 97 -8.03 8.96 2.69
C VAL A 97 -7.62 8.60 4.13
N GLN A 98 -8.37 7.72 4.79
CA GLN A 98 -8.06 7.29 6.15
C GLN A 98 -6.79 6.43 6.21
N SER A 99 -6.60 5.50 5.27
CA SER A 99 -5.47 4.57 5.26
C SER A 99 -4.16 5.27 4.91
N LEU A 100 -4.15 6.09 3.86
CA LEU A 100 -2.97 6.86 3.44
C LEU A 100 -2.70 8.09 4.30
N GLY A 101 -3.72 8.59 5.03
CA GLY A 101 -3.60 9.75 5.90
C GLY A 101 -3.35 9.39 7.36
N THR A 102 -4.34 8.81 8.03
CA THR A 102 -4.34 8.65 9.50
C THR A 102 -3.61 7.39 9.95
N ILE A 103 -3.86 6.25 9.30
CA ILE A 103 -3.26 4.95 9.68
C ILE A 103 -1.78 4.94 9.33
N ALA A 104 -1.45 5.39 8.12
CA ALA A 104 -0.07 5.62 7.72
C ALA A 104 0.70 6.52 8.69
N HIS A 105 0.04 7.56 9.22
CA HIS A 105 0.66 8.47 10.20
C HIS A 105 0.93 7.78 11.55
N SER A 106 -0.01 7.00 12.08
CA SER A 106 0.25 6.23 13.32
C SER A 106 1.36 5.20 13.13
N GLY A 107 1.34 4.45 12.01
CA GLY A 107 2.37 3.46 11.70
C GLY A 107 3.75 4.09 11.49
N ALA A 108 3.82 5.21 10.77
CA ALA A 108 5.06 5.96 10.57
C ALA A 108 5.64 6.45 11.90
N LYS A 109 4.80 6.98 12.79
CA LYS A 109 5.24 7.47 14.11
C LYS A 109 5.82 6.33 14.97
N GLU A 110 5.12 5.20 15.03
CA GLU A 110 5.57 4.04 15.80
C GLU A 110 6.88 3.47 15.24
N PHE A 111 7.00 3.41 13.91
CA PHE A 111 8.22 2.99 13.24
C PHE A 111 9.40 3.93 13.56
N LEU A 112 9.20 5.24 13.45
CA LEU A 112 10.23 6.24 13.76
C LEU A 112 10.70 6.12 15.21
N GLN A 113 9.77 5.95 16.15
CA GLN A 113 10.10 5.76 17.56
C GLN A 113 10.90 4.47 17.78
N ALA A 114 10.47 3.35 17.19
CA ALA A 114 11.19 2.08 17.31
C ALA A 114 12.62 2.16 16.75
N MET A 115 12.82 2.93 15.67
CA MET A 115 14.15 3.16 15.10
C MET A 115 15.04 4.03 15.99
N GLU A 116 14.49 5.10 16.58
CA GLU A 116 15.19 5.93 17.55
C GLU A 116 15.63 5.11 18.76
N GLU A 117 14.74 4.27 19.29
CA GLU A 117 15.02 3.37 20.42
C GLU A 117 16.08 2.31 20.08
N ALA A 118 16.07 1.78 18.84
CA ALA A 118 17.06 0.83 18.37
C ALA A 118 18.44 1.47 18.07
N GLY A 119 18.56 2.80 18.10
CA GLY A 119 19.77 3.53 17.71
C GLY A 119 20.14 3.35 16.24
N GLN A 120 19.21 2.84 15.43
CA GLN A 120 19.43 2.52 14.02
C GLN A 120 19.17 3.78 13.19
N LYS A 121 20.24 4.49 12.82
CA LYS A 121 20.18 5.60 11.84
C LYS A 121 20.11 5.08 10.40
N GLY A 122 19.15 4.19 10.12
CA GLY A 122 18.91 3.62 8.79
C GLY A 122 19.74 2.39 8.40
N GLN A 123 20.68 1.93 9.23
CA GLN A 123 21.38 0.67 9.00
C GLN A 123 20.73 -0.45 9.81
N GLY A 124 20.14 -1.44 9.12
CA GLY A 124 19.54 -2.62 9.76
C GLY A 124 18.01 -2.65 9.78
N VAL A 125 17.33 -1.71 9.11
CA VAL A 125 15.89 -1.81 8.85
C VAL A 125 15.67 -3.02 7.93
N THR A 126 15.02 -4.05 8.44
CA THR A 126 14.64 -5.22 7.64
C THR A 126 13.23 -5.08 7.12
N ALA A 127 12.93 -5.82 6.06
CA ALA A 127 11.58 -5.90 5.48
C ALA A 127 10.52 -6.23 6.55
N ASP A 128 10.86 -7.12 7.49
CA ASP A 128 9.95 -7.61 8.53
C ASP A 128 9.52 -6.50 9.50
N VAL A 129 10.41 -5.54 9.78
CA VAL A 129 10.10 -4.39 10.63
C VAL A 129 9.05 -3.52 9.94
N ILE A 130 9.17 -3.25 8.65
CA ILE A 130 8.27 -2.35 7.89
C ILE A 130 6.85 -2.91 7.82
N GLY A 131 6.72 -4.21 7.59
CA GLY A 131 5.42 -4.90 7.57
C GLY A 131 4.70 -4.83 8.91
N GLN A 132 5.44 -4.90 10.03
CA GLN A 132 4.85 -4.86 11.38
C GLN A 132 4.14 -3.54 11.70
N PHE A 133 4.61 -2.42 11.14
CA PHE A 133 4.05 -1.09 11.43
C PHE A 133 3.01 -0.64 10.39
N GLY A 134 2.63 -1.50 9.44
CA GLY A 134 1.62 -1.16 8.43
C GLY A 134 2.06 -0.06 7.46
N VAL A 135 3.38 0.11 7.28
CA VAL A 135 3.99 1.11 6.38
C VAL A 135 4.57 0.47 5.10
N GLY A 136 4.33 -0.82 4.88
CA GLY A 136 4.83 -1.59 3.74
C GLY A 136 4.47 -1.03 2.37
N PHE A 137 3.32 -0.36 2.25
CA PHE A 137 2.91 0.31 1.00
C PHE A 137 3.95 1.31 0.50
N TYR A 138 4.58 2.07 1.41
CA TYR A 138 5.55 3.10 1.06
C TYR A 138 6.88 2.55 0.53
N ALA A 139 7.12 1.24 0.63
CA ALA A 139 8.26 0.60 -0.02
C ALA A 139 8.20 0.72 -1.56
N VAL A 140 7.03 1.00 -2.16
CA VAL A 140 6.90 1.23 -3.61
C VAL A 140 7.81 2.35 -4.11
N PHE A 141 8.00 3.40 -3.31
CA PHE A 141 8.86 4.54 -3.64
C PHE A 141 10.37 4.20 -3.66
N MET A 142 10.74 2.96 -3.32
CA MET A 142 12.11 2.47 -3.53
C MET A 142 12.37 2.04 -4.98
N ALA A 143 11.32 1.75 -5.74
CA ALA A 143 11.39 1.16 -7.08
C ALA A 143 10.61 1.95 -8.14
N ALA A 144 9.72 2.86 -7.72
CA ALA A 144 8.92 3.71 -8.58
C ALA A 144 9.09 5.18 -8.21
N ASP A 145 9.13 6.03 -9.23
CA ASP A 145 9.23 7.50 -9.10
C ASP A 145 7.84 8.17 -9.19
N GLU A 146 6.83 7.42 -9.65
CA GLU A 146 5.42 7.82 -9.85
C GLU A 146 4.48 6.64 -9.55
#